data_AF-A0A498NQA9-F1
#
_entry.id   AF-A0A498NQA9-F1
#
_cell.length_a   1.000
_cell.length_b   1.000
_cell.length_c   1.000
_cell.angle_alpha   90.00
_cell.angle_beta   90.00
_cell.angle_gamma   90.00
#
_symmetry.space_group_name_H-M   'P 1'
#
loop_
_entity.id
_entity.type
_entity.pdbx_description
1 polymer ?
#
loop_
_entity_poly.entity_id
_entity_poly.type
_entity_poly.pdbx_seq_one_letter_code
_entity_poly.pdbx_strand_id
1 'polypeptide(L)'
;MSEPKPQTRGEVRIKPLLNGSEQEFIASRRDIVFQTLEKLQIQCSQREVPNIALLGSGGGQRAMVGLLGSLVELDKAGLLDCILYLSGVSGSTWCMASLYQEPDWSTKLDTVKDKIIERLSGPGVSLTDQLEKLKKYYYGKKFFSLTDVWAVLFITSFVKEIDEQTLTEQRKHHNKDPFPIYTVIDKQCKQSKTGDPWFEISPYEAGYSLTGAFVDTCHFGSQFHEGSKKNDEGELDMLYLQALCGSALADEKDIMKSIWERIKGIFQERETVLEAMREGRPAGGHEEMKVVEENFEHAGIASDHDPTSPPVDKSYQVLMDLVDMNICALDGKDTFGLDQSIRANLNDKLQKWRDDYRTFQASYSAEMITDLMEVAGKNITNNKNKLLEEIRAVVGKKRTRRFMINPNDK
;
A
#
# COMPACT_ATOMS: atom_id res chain seq x y z
N MET A 1 -11.39 44.70 -35.15
CA MET A 1 -11.79 43.33 -34.74
C MET A 1 -10.65 42.78 -33.92
N SER A 2 -10.87 42.62 -32.62
CA SER A 2 -9.88 42.03 -31.71
C SER A 2 -9.80 40.54 -32.01
N GLU A 3 -8.60 40.00 -32.24
CA GLU A 3 -8.40 38.56 -32.35
C GLU A 3 -8.98 37.85 -31.11
N PRO A 4 -9.63 36.69 -31.27
CA PRO A 4 -10.10 35.93 -30.13
C PRO A 4 -8.86 35.46 -29.35
N LYS A 5 -8.78 35.85 -28.08
CA LYS A 5 -7.81 35.26 -27.14
C LYS A 5 -7.91 33.74 -27.24
N PRO A 6 -6.79 33.00 -27.30
CA PRO A 6 -6.83 31.55 -27.22
C PRO A 6 -7.63 31.18 -25.97
N GLN A 7 -8.71 30.41 -26.14
CA GLN A 7 -9.34 29.75 -25.00
C GLN A 7 -8.24 28.92 -24.35
N THR A 8 -7.80 29.33 -23.17
CA THR A 8 -6.93 28.54 -22.31
C THR A 8 -7.60 27.19 -22.16
N ARG A 9 -7.02 26.17 -22.80
CA ARG A 9 -7.46 24.78 -22.67
C ARG A 9 -7.49 24.50 -21.17
N GLY A 10 -8.65 24.15 -20.62
CA GLY A 10 -8.76 23.88 -19.19
C GLY A 10 -7.67 22.89 -18.76
N GLU A 11 -6.97 23.20 -17.68
CA GLU A 11 -5.94 22.33 -17.10
C GLU A 11 -6.56 21.08 -16.45
N VAL A 12 -7.88 21.12 -16.20
CA VAL A 12 -8.67 19.94 -15.87
C VAL A 12 -9.06 19.19 -17.15
N ARG A 13 -8.56 17.97 -17.29
CA ARG A 13 -8.97 17.01 -18.31
C ARG A 13 -10.33 16.42 -17.93
N ILE A 14 -11.33 16.50 -18.82
CA ILE A 14 -12.64 15.83 -18.65
C ILE A 14 -12.83 14.84 -19.80
N LYS A 15 -12.34 13.61 -19.63
CA LYS A 15 -12.46 12.54 -20.63
C LYS A 15 -12.50 11.17 -19.95
N PRO A 16 -13.27 10.20 -20.47
CA PRO A 16 -13.33 8.84 -19.94
C PRO A 16 -12.13 7.97 -20.36
N LEU A 17 -11.23 8.49 -21.19
CA LEU A 17 -10.06 7.77 -21.70
C LEU A 17 -8.85 7.98 -20.80
N LEU A 18 -7.96 6.99 -20.76
CA LEU A 18 -6.66 7.07 -20.08
C LEU A 18 -5.83 8.24 -20.60
N ASN A 19 -5.00 8.81 -19.73
CA ASN A 19 -3.99 9.78 -20.12
C ASN A 19 -3.04 9.22 -21.18
N GLY A 20 -2.52 10.08 -22.08
CA GLY A 20 -1.56 9.65 -23.11
C GLY A 20 -0.31 8.99 -22.51
N SER A 21 0.21 9.53 -21.40
CA SER A 21 1.39 8.97 -20.74
C SER A 21 1.12 7.61 -20.08
N GLU A 22 -0.10 7.39 -19.57
CA GLU A 22 -0.50 6.08 -19.07
C GLU A 22 -0.66 5.08 -20.23
N GLN A 23 -1.25 5.50 -21.37
CA GLN A 23 -1.36 4.63 -22.55
C GLN A 23 0.01 4.17 -23.06
N GLU A 24 0.98 5.08 -23.12
CA GLU A 24 2.37 4.79 -23.50
C GLU A 24 3.02 3.82 -22.51
N PHE A 25 2.85 4.05 -21.20
CA PHE A 25 3.35 3.16 -20.17
C PHE A 25 2.79 1.75 -20.31
N ILE A 26 1.47 1.61 -20.44
CA ILE A 26 0.79 0.32 -20.58
C ILE A 26 1.24 -0.41 -21.83
N ALA A 27 1.40 0.31 -22.95
CA ALA A 27 1.88 -0.28 -24.20
C ALA A 27 3.26 -0.93 -23.99
N SER A 28 4.20 -0.20 -23.39
CA SER A 28 5.54 -0.70 -23.06
C SER A 28 5.49 -1.88 -22.07
N ARG A 29 4.74 -1.75 -20.97
CA ARG A 29 4.65 -2.80 -19.94
C ARG A 29 3.99 -4.06 -20.47
N ARG A 30 3.02 -3.97 -21.39
CA ARG A 30 2.39 -5.14 -22.04
C ARG A 30 3.38 -5.97 -22.86
N ASP A 31 4.45 -5.37 -23.39
CA ASP A 31 5.52 -6.12 -24.05
C ASP A 31 6.32 -6.97 -23.05
N ILE A 32 6.55 -6.45 -21.84
CA ILE A 32 7.19 -7.21 -20.74
C ILE A 32 6.27 -8.36 -20.30
N VAL A 33 4.99 -8.08 -20.08
CA VAL A 33 3.99 -9.10 -19.71
C VAL A 33 3.96 -10.21 -20.77
N PHE A 34 3.96 -9.85 -22.06
CA PHE A 34 4.01 -10.81 -23.16
C PHE A 34 5.22 -11.74 -23.08
N GLN A 35 6.42 -11.17 -22.97
CA GLN A 35 7.66 -11.95 -22.86
C GLN A 35 7.66 -12.87 -21.64
N THR A 36 7.10 -12.41 -20.52
CA THR A 36 6.99 -13.24 -19.31
C THR A 36 6.00 -14.38 -19.49
N LEU A 37 4.87 -14.16 -20.15
CA LEU A 37 3.92 -15.24 -20.47
C LEU A 37 4.54 -16.30 -21.39
N GLU A 38 5.38 -15.90 -22.35
CA GLU A 38 6.14 -16.84 -23.19
C GLU A 38 7.11 -17.69 -22.35
N LYS A 39 7.85 -17.06 -21.42
CA LYS A 39 8.75 -17.77 -20.48
C LYS A 39 7.98 -18.76 -19.59
N LEU A 40 6.76 -18.42 -19.20
CA LEU A 40 5.85 -19.28 -18.43
C LEU A 40 5.14 -20.35 -19.29
N GLN A 41 5.51 -20.48 -20.57
CA GLN A 41 4.92 -21.41 -21.53
C GLN A 41 3.41 -21.20 -21.75
N ILE A 42 2.93 -19.96 -21.56
CA ILE A 42 1.55 -19.55 -21.84
C ILE A 42 1.51 -18.95 -23.25
N GLN A 43 1.14 -19.79 -24.22
CA GLN A 43 1.04 -19.39 -25.62
C GLN A 43 -0.04 -18.33 -25.82
N CYS A 44 0.35 -17.10 -26.15
CA CYS A 44 -0.56 -16.00 -26.46
C CYS A 44 0.00 -15.12 -27.61
N SER A 45 -0.82 -14.24 -28.16
CA SER A 45 -0.36 -13.15 -29.05
C SER A 45 -0.45 -11.79 -28.33
N GLN A 46 0.18 -10.73 -28.87
CA GLN A 46 0.18 -9.39 -28.28
C GLN A 46 -1.23 -8.86 -27.92
N ARG A 47 -2.26 -9.24 -28.69
CA ARG A 47 -3.66 -8.86 -28.45
C ARG A 47 -4.34 -9.69 -27.35
N GLU A 48 -3.82 -10.88 -27.09
CA GLU A 48 -4.32 -11.81 -26.06
C GLU A 48 -3.67 -11.57 -24.69
N VAL A 49 -2.61 -10.75 -24.62
CA VAL A 49 -1.96 -10.37 -23.34
C VAL A 49 -3.01 -9.80 -22.37
N PRO A 50 -3.22 -10.42 -21.19
CA PRO A 50 -4.17 -9.98 -20.19
C PRO A 50 -3.70 -8.68 -19.53
N ASN A 51 -4.65 -7.90 -19.02
CA ASN A 51 -4.34 -6.80 -18.10
C ASN A 51 -4.54 -7.34 -16.69
N ILE A 52 -3.45 -7.51 -15.95
CA ILE A 52 -3.48 -8.07 -14.59
C ILE A 52 -3.15 -6.94 -13.62
N ALA A 53 -4.00 -6.74 -12.62
CA ALA A 53 -3.79 -5.77 -11.56
C ALA A 53 -3.62 -6.50 -10.23
N LEU A 54 -2.62 -6.08 -9.44
CA LEU A 54 -2.47 -6.48 -8.05
C LEU A 54 -3.05 -5.38 -7.14
N LEU A 55 -3.91 -5.77 -6.20
CA LEU A 55 -4.65 -4.85 -5.34
C LEU A 55 -4.23 -5.06 -3.88
N GLY A 56 -3.56 -4.05 -3.31
CA GLY A 56 -3.15 -4.00 -1.91
C GLY A 56 -4.25 -3.42 -1.02
N SER A 57 -4.73 -4.22 -0.06
CA SER A 57 -5.74 -3.81 0.91
C SER A 57 -5.16 -2.90 2.00
N GLY A 58 -6.03 -2.23 2.77
CA GLY A 58 -5.62 -1.42 3.91
C GLY A 58 -5.33 -2.27 5.16
N GLY A 59 -4.56 -1.73 6.10
CA GLY A 59 -4.22 -2.47 7.32
C GLY A 59 -2.99 -1.98 8.08
N GLY A 60 -2.62 -0.70 7.94
CA GLY A 60 -1.41 -0.18 8.59
C GLY A 60 -0.14 -0.92 8.16
N GLN A 61 0.82 -1.06 9.06
CA GLN A 61 2.09 -1.73 8.76
C GLN A 61 1.91 -3.21 8.39
N ARG A 62 0.84 -3.88 8.85
CA ARG A 62 0.47 -5.23 8.37
C ARG A 62 0.33 -5.28 6.87
N ALA A 63 -0.44 -4.35 6.31
CA ALA A 63 -0.69 -4.31 4.86
C ALA A 63 0.57 -3.89 4.09
N MET A 64 1.39 -3.02 4.66
CA MET A 64 2.69 -2.64 4.09
C MET A 64 3.61 -3.86 3.95
N VAL A 65 3.88 -4.54 5.06
CA VAL A 65 4.80 -5.69 5.11
C VAL A 65 4.22 -6.90 4.37
N GLY A 66 2.91 -7.14 4.50
CA GLY A 66 2.24 -8.21 3.79
C GLY A 66 2.30 -8.03 2.27
N LEU A 67 2.07 -6.81 1.76
CA LEU A 67 2.22 -6.54 0.32
C LEU A 67 3.67 -6.76 -0.14
N LEU A 68 4.67 -6.30 0.63
CA LEU A 68 6.08 -6.52 0.32
C LEU A 68 6.40 -8.03 0.23
N GLY A 69 5.96 -8.82 1.20
CA GLY A 69 6.13 -10.28 1.19
C GLY A 69 5.48 -10.95 -0.02
N SER A 70 4.25 -10.56 -0.38
CA SER A 70 3.58 -11.07 -1.58
C SER A 70 4.30 -10.68 -2.87
N LEU A 71 4.82 -9.46 -3.00
CA LEU A 71 5.58 -9.03 -4.17
C LEU A 71 6.89 -9.81 -4.33
N VAL A 72 7.62 -10.02 -3.23
CA VAL A 72 8.85 -10.83 -3.21
C VAL A 72 8.57 -12.25 -3.67
N GLU A 73 7.48 -12.86 -3.21
CA GLU A 73 7.15 -14.22 -3.61
C GLU A 73 6.59 -14.29 -5.05
N LEU A 74 5.87 -13.27 -5.51
CA LEU A 74 5.47 -13.16 -6.91
C LEU A 74 6.68 -13.08 -7.84
N ASP A 75 7.74 -12.37 -7.45
CA ASP A 75 8.99 -12.30 -8.20
C ASP A 75 9.68 -13.68 -8.28
N LYS A 76 9.88 -14.33 -7.13
CA LYS A 76 10.41 -15.70 -7.06
C LYS A 76 9.57 -16.71 -7.86
N ALA A 77 8.25 -16.51 -7.91
CA ALA A 77 7.36 -17.35 -8.69
C ALA A 77 7.44 -17.09 -10.20
N GLY A 78 8.11 -16.02 -10.64
CA GLY A 78 8.18 -15.56 -12.03
C GLY A 78 6.90 -14.87 -12.51
N LEU A 79 6.08 -14.38 -11.58
CA LEU A 79 4.75 -13.82 -11.83
C LEU A 79 4.67 -12.30 -11.67
N LEU A 80 5.66 -11.66 -11.02
CA LEU A 80 5.67 -10.21 -10.82
C LEU A 80 5.60 -9.44 -12.15
N ASP A 81 6.35 -9.90 -13.16
CA ASP A 81 6.33 -9.30 -14.48
C ASP A 81 5.05 -9.52 -15.29
N CYS A 82 4.13 -10.35 -14.81
CA CYS A 82 2.79 -10.44 -15.39
C CYS A 82 1.89 -9.28 -14.96
N ILE A 83 2.26 -8.53 -13.92
CA ILE A 83 1.44 -7.48 -13.32
C ILE A 83 1.60 -6.18 -14.10
N LEU A 84 0.48 -5.67 -14.60
CA LEU A 84 0.39 -4.41 -15.33
C LEU A 84 0.19 -3.22 -14.38
N TYR A 85 -0.71 -3.37 -13.41
CA TYR A 85 -1.04 -2.33 -12.43
C TYR A 85 -0.80 -2.82 -11.00
N LEU A 86 -0.27 -1.95 -10.16
CA LEU A 86 -0.22 -2.12 -8.72
C LEU A 86 -1.02 -0.99 -8.08
N SER A 87 -2.15 -1.34 -7.48
CA SER A 87 -2.99 -0.36 -6.77
C SER A 87 -3.06 -0.67 -5.29
N GLY A 88 -3.17 0.36 -4.45
CA GLY A 88 -3.25 0.19 -3.01
C GLY A 88 -4.11 1.24 -2.32
N VAL A 89 -4.61 0.86 -1.14
CA VAL A 89 -5.20 1.76 -0.13
C VAL A 89 -4.40 1.68 1.16
N SER A 90 -4.36 2.77 1.95
CA SER A 90 -3.79 2.78 3.31
C SER A 90 -2.40 2.12 3.39
N GLY A 91 -2.16 1.19 4.31
CA GLY A 91 -0.85 0.56 4.52
C GLY A 91 -0.14 0.01 3.28
N SER A 92 -0.88 -0.51 2.29
CA SER A 92 -0.26 -0.94 1.02
C SER A 92 0.34 0.22 0.22
N THR A 93 -0.24 1.43 0.32
CA THR A 93 0.36 2.62 -0.30
C THR A 93 1.68 3.02 0.32
N TRP A 94 1.95 2.66 1.59
CA TRP A 94 3.22 2.90 2.24
C TRP A 94 4.31 1.98 1.67
N CYS A 95 3.96 0.72 1.42
CA CYS A 95 4.85 -0.22 0.71
C CYS A 95 5.12 0.28 -0.71
N MET A 96 4.09 0.69 -1.44
CA MET A 96 4.26 1.28 -2.77
C MET A 96 5.18 2.50 -2.73
N ALA A 97 4.92 3.48 -1.86
CA ALA A 97 5.78 4.64 -1.71
C ALA A 97 7.26 4.28 -1.51
N SER A 98 7.57 3.33 -0.62
CA SER A 98 8.96 2.89 -0.40
C SER A 98 9.56 2.13 -1.59
N LEU A 99 8.77 1.36 -2.35
CA LEU A 99 9.25 0.65 -3.55
C LEU A 99 9.57 1.63 -4.68
N TYR A 100 8.67 2.58 -4.95
CA TYR A 100 8.78 3.52 -6.08
C TYR A 100 9.74 4.69 -5.80
N GLN A 101 10.39 4.75 -4.64
CA GLN A 101 11.59 5.57 -4.46
C GLN A 101 12.78 5.05 -5.29
N GLU A 102 12.81 3.75 -5.60
CA GLU A 102 13.90 3.12 -6.35
C GLU A 102 13.48 2.92 -7.82
N PRO A 103 14.21 3.52 -8.80
CA PRO A 103 13.94 3.31 -10.22
C PRO A 103 14.00 1.84 -10.62
N ASP A 104 13.03 1.37 -11.39
CA ASP A 104 12.90 -0.02 -11.86
C ASP A 104 13.08 -1.05 -10.73
N TRP A 105 12.47 -0.79 -9.56
CA TRP A 105 12.62 -1.58 -8.33
C TRP A 105 12.35 -3.07 -8.53
N SER A 106 11.41 -3.43 -9.41
CA SER A 106 11.03 -4.82 -9.70
C SER A 106 12.20 -5.66 -10.22
N THR A 107 13.21 -5.03 -10.84
CA THR A 107 14.41 -5.73 -11.35
C THR A 107 15.46 -6.02 -10.27
N LYS A 108 15.29 -5.45 -9.08
CA LYS A 108 16.23 -5.52 -7.95
C LYS A 108 15.48 -5.62 -6.62
N LEU A 109 14.32 -6.30 -6.65
CA LEU A 109 13.39 -6.34 -5.53
C LEU A 109 14.02 -6.86 -4.26
N ASP A 110 14.92 -7.84 -4.33
CA ASP A 110 15.62 -8.33 -3.14
C ASP A 110 16.42 -7.24 -2.42
N THR A 111 17.18 -6.43 -3.15
CA THR A 111 17.94 -5.32 -2.57
C THR A 111 17.01 -4.23 -2.02
N VAL A 112 15.92 -3.90 -2.72
CA VAL A 112 14.94 -2.89 -2.27
C VAL A 112 14.22 -3.37 -1.01
N LYS A 113 13.81 -4.63 -0.98
CA LYS A 113 13.22 -5.30 0.16
C LYS A 113 14.14 -5.23 1.37
N ASP A 114 15.43 -5.56 1.21
CA ASP A 114 16.40 -5.52 2.32
C ASP A 114 16.55 -4.10 2.88
N LYS A 115 16.66 -3.08 2.03
CA LYS A 115 16.68 -1.66 2.47
C LYS A 115 15.42 -1.28 3.25
N ILE A 116 14.25 -1.70 2.77
CA ILE A 116 12.97 -1.41 3.44
C ILE A 116 12.92 -2.10 4.81
N ILE A 117 13.31 -3.38 4.91
CA ILE A 117 13.31 -4.12 6.17
C ILE A 117 14.33 -3.54 7.15
N GLU A 118 15.53 -3.20 6.69
CA GLU A 118 16.57 -2.55 7.51
C GLU A 118 16.04 -1.25 8.12
N ARG A 119 15.42 -0.40 7.31
CA ARG A 119 14.78 0.84 7.78
C ARG A 119 13.66 0.56 8.78
N LEU A 120 12.75 -0.36 8.47
CA LEU A 120 11.61 -0.69 9.34
C LEU A 120 12.05 -1.34 10.66
N SER A 121 13.18 -2.05 10.67
CA SER A 121 13.77 -2.66 11.86
C SER A 121 14.67 -1.69 12.63
N GLY A 122 15.11 -0.61 11.99
CA GLY A 122 15.97 0.41 12.57
C GLY A 122 15.25 1.41 13.49
N PRO A 123 15.96 2.45 13.95
CA PRO A 123 15.36 3.50 14.77
C PRO A 123 14.28 4.28 14.00
N GLY A 124 13.26 4.74 14.71
CA GLY A 124 12.26 5.63 14.14
C GLY A 124 12.81 7.04 13.86
N VAL A 125 12.02 7.85 13.15
CA VAL A 125 12.33 9.26 12.91
C VAL A 125 12.43 10.00 14.26
N SER A 126 13.48 10.81 14.44
CA SER A 126 13.69 11.54 15.68
C SER A 126 12.59 12.57 15.94
N LEU A 127 12.30 12.86 17.21
CA LEU A 127 11.33 13.91 17.58
C LEU A 127 11.75 15.29 17.06
N THR A 128 13.06 15.54 16.92
CA THR A 128 13.60 16.77 16.36
C THR A 128 13.22 16.88 14.89
N ASP A 129 13.50 15.85 14.09
CA ASP A 129 13.18 15.84 12.65
C ASP A 129 11.66 15.89 12.42
N GLN A 130 10.88 15.19 13.24
CA GLN A 130 9.41 15.30 13.23
C GLN A 130 8.97 16.74 13.50
N LEU A 131 9.50 17.40 14.54
CA LEU A 131 9.15 18.79 14.85
C LEU A 131 9.58 19.76 13.74
N GLU A 132 10.75 19.55 13.13
CA GLU A 132 11.21 20.34 11.99
C GLU A 132 10.30 20.17 10.77
N LYS A 133 9.92 18.94 10.44
CA LYS A 133 8.98 18.66 9.36
C LYS A 133 7.60 19.27 9.62
N LEU A 134 7.11 19.18 10.86
CA LEU A 134 5.83 19.80 11.25
C LEU A 134 5.88 21.33 11.12
N LYS A 135 6.99 21.96 11.53
CA LYS A 135 7.21 23.41 11.32
C LYS A 135 7.24 23.75 9.83
N LYS A 136 7.93 22.95 9.01
CA LYS A 136 7.97 23.14 7.55
C LYS A 136 6.56 23.09 6.94
N TYR A 137 5.72 22.15 7.37
CA TYR A 137 4.31 22.14 6.95
C TYR A 137 3.53 23.35 7.45
N TYR A 138 3.65 23.71 8.72
CA TYR A 138 2.90 24.81 9.32
C TYR A 138 3.21 26.16 8.67
N TYR A 139 4.48 26.44 8.38
CA TYR A 139 4.90 27.71 7.77
C TYR A 139 4.91 27.69 6.23
N GLY A 140 5.08 26.51 5.62
CA GLY A 140 5.23 26.37 4.18
C GLY A 140 3.94 26.10 3.42
N LYS A 141 2.89 25.60 4.07
CA LYS A 141 1.59 25.33 3.43
C LYS A 141 0.61 26.46 3.73
N LYS A 142 -0.15 26.87 2.71
CA LYS A 142 -1.29 27.77 2.87
C LYS A 142 -2.42 27.13 3.67
N PHE A 143 -2.62 25.82 3.51
CA PHE A 143 -3.63 25.04 4.22
C PHE A 143 -2.95 23.93 5.04
N PHE A 144 -2.78 24.20 6.33
CA PHE A 144 -2.34 23.21 7.31
C PHE A 144 -3.56 22.51 7.94
N SER A 145 -3.52 21.19 8.07
CA SER A 145 -4.64 20.34 8.46
C SER A 145 -4.22 19.25 9.46
N LEU A 146 -5.22 18.54 10.03
CA LEU A 146 -4.94 17.36 10.86
C LEU A 146 -4.20 16.25 10.09
N THR A 147 -4.35 16.19 8.77
CA THR A 147 -3.59 15.25 7.92
C THR A 147 -2.09 15.53 7.98
N ASP A 148 -1.66 16.79 8.11
CA ASP A 148 -0.25 17.16 8.25
C ASP A 148 0.33 16.67 9.58
N VAL A 149 -0.43 16.83 10.67
CA VAL A 149 -0.07 16.32 11.99
C VAL A 149 -0.03 14.79 11.98
N TRP A 150 -1.02 14.15 11.35
CA TRP A 150 -1.10 12.70 11.17
C TRP A 150 0.09 12.17 10.36
N ALA A 151 0.46 12.84 9.28
CA ALA A 151 1.62 12.49 8.46
C ALA A 151 2.88 12.44 9.31
N VAL A 152 3.16 13.50 10.05
CA VAL A 152 4.41 13.62 10.81
C VAL A 152 4.43 12.72 12.03
N LEU A 153 3.38 12.68 12.84
CA LEU A 153 3.40 11.97 14.12
C LEU A 153 3.03 10.50 14.01
N PHE A 154 2.14 10.15 13.08
CA PHE A 154 1.60 8.80 12.96
C PHE A 154 2.31 8.04 11.84
N ILE A 155 2.29 8.52 10.59
CA ILE A 155 2.83 7.77 9.45
C ILE A 155 4.32 7.49 9.64
N THR A 156 5.13 8.50 9.99
CA THR A 156 6.58 8.32 10.19
C THR A 156 6.92 7.27 11.26
N SER A 157 6.00 6.97 12.18
CA SER A 157 6.23 5.93 13.18
C SER A 157 6.06 4.51 12.65
N PHE A 158 5.28 4.31 11.59
CA PHE A 158 5.15 3.02 10.91
C PHE A 158 6.17 2.86 9.79
N VAL A 159 6.36 3.90 8.98
CA VAL A 159 7.26 3.83 7.81
C VAL A 159 8.72 4.08 8.17
N LYS A 160 8.97 4.71 9.32
CA LYS A 160 10.31 5.08 9.84
C LYS A 160 11.11 5.96 8.87
N GLU A 161 10.42 6.86 8.16
CA GLU A 161 11.03 7.83 7.25
C GLU A 161 10.20 9.12 7.13
N ILE A 162 10.87 10.19 6.71
CA ILE A 162 10.25 11.40 6.17
C ILE A 162 10.57 11.39 4.67
N ASP A 163 9.60 11.03 3.84
CA ASP A 163 9.75 11.05 2.38
C ASP A 163 9.22 12.38 1.83
N GLU A 164 10.15 13.25 1.42
CA GLU A 164 9.82 14.55 0.82
C GLU A 164 9.79 14.52 -0.72
N GLN A 165 10.00 13.36 -1.35
CA GLN A 165 9.91 13.24 -2.80
C GLN A 165 8.48 13.46 -3.28
N THR A 166 8.34 13.89 -4.52
CA THR A 166 7.03 14.08 -5.15
C THR A 166 6.66 12.92 -6.06
N LEU A 167 5.37 12.74 -6.35
CA LEU A 167 4.94 11.63 -7.20
C LEU A 167 5.34 11.87 -8.65
N THR A 168 5.46 13.13 -9.09
CA THR A 168 5.94 13.44 -10.44
C THR A 168 7.44 13.23 -10.63
N GLU A 169 8.26 13.30 -9.58
CA GLU A 169 9.68 12.92 -9.62
C GLU A 169 9.87 11.44 -10.00
N GLN A 170 8.89 10.58 -9.71
CA GLN A 170 8.90 9.17 -10.08
C GLN A 170 8.60 8.93 -11.58
N ARG A 171 8.15 9.94 -12.33
CA ARG A 171 7.86 9.79 -13.77
C ARG A 171 9.10 9.30 -14.53
N LYS A 172 8.90 8.36 -15.46
CA LYS A 172 9.94 7.80 -16.36
C LYS A 172 11.06 6.98 -15.70
N HIS A 173 11.04 6.84 -14.37
CA HIS A 173 12.00 6.02 -13.62
C HIS A 173 11.56 4.55 -13.45
N HIS A 174 10.33 4.23 -13.85
CA HIS A 174 9.68 2.93 -13.59
C HIS A 174 9.21 2.25 -14.88
N ASN A 175 10.10 2.13 -15.86
CA ASN A 175 9.76 1.52 -17.15
C ASN A 175 9.60 -0.01 -17.07
N LYS A 176 10.16 -0.61 -16.01
CA LYS A 176 10.08 -2.04 -15.72
C LYS A 176 9.07 -2.38 -14.64
N ASP A 177 8.56 -1.42 -13.88
CA ASP A 177 7.66 -1.73 -12.77
C ASP A 177 6.18 -1.77 -13.21
N PRO A 178 5.27 -2.36 -12.42
CA PRO A 178 3.83 -2.15 -12.61
C PRO A 178 3.47 -0.66 -12.52
N PHE A 179 2.37 -0.23 -13.15
CA PHE A 179 1.90 1.14 -13.04
C PHE A 179 1.28 1.38 -11.65
N PRO A 180 1.77 2.36 -10.85
CA PRO A 180 1.26 2.59 -9.51
C PRO A 180 -0.02 3.42 -9.52
N ILE A 181 -1.03 2.97 -8.76
CA ILE A 181 -2.27 3.70 -8.51
C ILE A 181 -2.55 3.79 -7.00
N TYR A 182 -2.44 4.99 -6.47
CA TYR A 182 -2.81 5.33 -5.10
C TYR A 182 -4.29 5.73 -5.07
N THR A 183 -5.00 5.33 -4.03
CA THR A 183 -6.45 5.56 -3.96
C THR A 183 -6.84 6.17 -2.61
N VAL A 184 -7.74 7.15 -2.69
CA VAL A 184 -8.31 7.84 -1.53
C VAL A 184 -9.82 7.97 -1.71
N ILE A 185 -10.53 8.26 -0.62
CA ILE A 185 -11.98 8.42 -0.64
C ILE A 185 -12.35 9.87 -0.36
N ASP A 186 -13.15 10.47 -1.24
CA ASP A 186 -13.84 11.72 -0.96
C ASP A 186 -14.93 11.47 0.09
N LYS A 187 -14.73 12.07 1.26
CA LYS A 187 -15.64 11.95 2.41
C LYS A 187 -17.04 12.50 2.11
N GLN A 188 -17.13 13.62 1.40
CA GLN A 188 -18.40 14.26 1.09
C GLN A 188 -19.21 13.39 0.13
N CYS A 189 -18.60 12.92 -0.96
CA CYS A 189 -19.23 12.00 -1.92
C CYS A 189 -19.70 10.70 -1.23
N LYS A 190 -18.86 10.13 -0.34
CA LYS A 190 -19.20 8.92 0.43
C LYS A 190 -20.41 9.16 1.35
N GLN A 191 -20.44 10.28 2.06
CA GLN A 191 -21.51 10.58 3.03
C GLN A 191 -22.83 10.94 2.36
N SER A 192 -22.79 11.74 1.29
CA SER A 192 -23.98 12.12 0.54
C SER A 192 -24.54 10.98 -0.30
N LYS A 193 -23.74 9.92 -0.55
CA LYS A 193 -24.03 8.85 -1.53
C LYS A 193 -24.28 9.39 -2.94
N THR A 194 -23.67 10.53 -3.26
CA THR A 194 -23.75 11.17 -4.58
C THR A 194 -22.39 11.20 -5.23
N GLY A 195 -22.30 10.87 -6.52
CA GLY A 195 -21.05 10.90 -7.28
C GLY A 195 -20.14 9.70 -6.99
N ASP A 196 -18.89 9.81 -7.44
CA ASP A 196 -17.86 8.81 -7.23
C ASP A 196 -17.09 9.13 -5.95
N PRO A 197 -17.13 8.26 -4.94
CA PRO A 197 -16.34 8.46 -3.74
C PRO A 197 -14.86 8.15 -3.97
N TRP A 198 -14.49 7.46 -5.05
CA TRP A 198 -13.10 7.10 -5.31
C TRP A 198 -12.37 8.23 -6.03
N PHE A 199 -11.23 8.60 -5.48
CA PHE A 199 -10.28 9.51 -6.08
C PHE A 199 -8.97 8.76 -6.33
N GLU A 200 -8.56 8.76 -7.58
CA GLU A 200 -7.39 8.05 -8.07
C GLU A 200 -6.21 9.01 -8.17
N ILE A 201 -5.02 8.54 -7.80
CA ILE A 201 -3.78 9.30 -7.88
C ILE A 201 -2.71 8.41 -8.50
N SER A 202 -2.17 8.82 -9.65
CA SER A 202 -1.05 8.19 -10.33
C SER A 202 0.09 9.20 -10.53
N PRO A 203 1.27 8.79 -11.02
CA PRO A 203 2.32 9.74 -11.35
C PRO A 203 1.93 10.78 -12.40
N TYR A 204 0.93 10.52 -13.25
CA TYR A 204 0.57 11.38 -14.37
C TYR A 204 -0.66 12.24 -14.11
N GLU A 205 -1.66 11.68 -13.42
CA GLU A 205 -2.87 12.42 -13.11
C GLU A 205 -3.52 11.99 -11.79
N ALA A 206 -4.32 12.91 -11.24
CA ALA A 206 -5.13 12.71 -10.06
C ALA A 206 -6.57 13.18 -10.31
N GLY A 207 -7.57 12.39 -9.94
CA GLY A 207 -8.96 12.72 -10.30
C GLY A 207 -10.02 11.67 -9.98
N TYR A 208 -11.22 11.93 -10.49
CA TYR A 208 -12.41 11.11 -10.32
C TYR A 208 -12.72 10.33 -11.60
N SER A 209 -12.56 9.01 -11.53
CA SER A 209 -12.68 8.12 -12.69
C SER A 209 -14.09 8.13 -13.29
N LEU A 210 -15.16 8.15 -12.48
CA LEU A 210 -16.54 8.19 -13.00
C LEU A 210 -16.87 9.44 -13.83
N THR A 211 -16.36 10.59 -13.42
CA THR A 211 -16.59 11.86 -14.15
C THR A 211 -15.58 12.06 -15.28
N GLY A 212 -14.49 11.31 -15.27
CA GLY A 212 -13.35 11.50 -16.16
C GLY A 212 -12.61 12.81 -15.90
N ALA A 213 -12.82 13.45 -14.73
CA ALA A 213 -12.23 14.72 -14.37
C ALA A 213 -10.90 14.51 -13.64
N PHE A 214 -9.80 14.91 -14.28
CA PHE A 214 -8.44 14.72 -13.80
C PHE A 214 -7.63 16.00 -13.97
N VAL A 215 -6.66 16.20 -13.08
CA VAL A 215 -5.60 17.20 -13.21
C VAL A 215 -4.26 16.49 -13.34
N ASP A 216 -3.24 17.16 -13.88
CA ASP A 216 -1.87 16.69 -13.73
C ASP A 216 -1.56 16.57 -12.22
N THR A 217 -0.93 15.47 -11.82
CA THR A 217 -0.60 15.16 -10.42
C THR A 217 0.15 16.29 -9.72
N CYS A 218 1.04 17.03 -10.40
CA CYS A 218 1.75 18.14 -9.77
C CYS A 218 0.83 19.31 -9.39
N HIS A 219 -0.41 19.32 -9.86
CA HIS A 219 -1.43 20.31 -9.50
C HIS A 219 -2.45 19.77 -8.48
N PHE A 220 -2.31 18.51 -8.05
CA PHE A 220 -3.17 17.98 -6.99
C PHE A 220 -2.94 18.75 -5.68
N GLY A 221 -4.02 19.31 -5.12
CA GLY A 221 -3.97 20.22 -3.96
C GLY A 221 -4.07 21.70 -4.32
N SER A 222 -3.91 22.07 -5.59
CA SER A 222 -4.07 23.45 -6.07
C SER A 222 -5.54 23.89 -6.20
N GLN A 223 -5.77 25.20 -6.25
CA GLN A 223 -7.12 25.76 -6.38
C GLN A 223 -7.52 25.93 -7.85
N PHE A 224 -8.70 25.44 -8.23
CA PHE A 224 -9.26 25.52 -9.57
C PHE A 224 -10.60 26.26 -9.58
N HIS A 225 -10.90 26.93 -10.68
CA HIS A 225 -12.22 27.49 -10.94
C HIS A 225 -12.53 27.40 -12.42
N GLU A 226 -13.69 26.80 -12.74
CA GLU A 226 -14.15 26.53 -14.11
C GLU A 226 -13.08 25.81 -14.96
N GLY A 227 -12.42 24.80 -14.37
CA GLY A 227 -11.40 24.00 -15.05
C GLY A 227 -10.04 24.67 -15.24
N SER A 228 -9.86 25.90 -14.74
CA SER A 228 -8.60 26.65 -14.82
C SER A 228 -7.96 26.80 -13.44
N LYS A 229 -6.66 26.52 -13.31
CA LYS A 229 -5.93 26.75 -12.05
C LYS A 229 -5.87 28.23 -11.72
N LYS A 230 -6.08 28.54 -10.45
CA LYS A 230 -6.08 29.91 -9.91
C LYS A 230 -4.84 30.20 -9.10
N ASN A 231 -4.51 29.29 -8.19
CA ASN A 231 -3.32 29.37 -7.35
C ASN A 231 -2.61 28.02 -7.40
N ASP A 232 -1.31 28.07 -7.66
CA ASP A 232 -0.43 26.92 -7.56
C ASP A 232 0.02 26.79 -6.11
N GLU A 233 -0.29 25.66 -5.48
CA GLU A 233 0.04 25.38 -4.08
C GLU A 233 1.27 24.45 -3.96
N GLY A 234 1.93 24.15 -5.09
CA GLY A 234 3.01 23.16 -5.18
C GLY A 234 2.49 21.72 -5.10
N GLU A 235 3.33 20.79 -5.53
CA GLU A 235 3.00 19.37 -5.43
C GLU A 235 3.12 18.88 -3.99
N LEU A 236 2.20 17.99 -3.61
CA LEU A 236 2.23 17.32 -2.31
C LEU A 236 3.37 16.30 -2.26
N ASP A 237 4.14 16.32 -1.17
CA ASP A 237 5.16 15.30 -0.95
C ASP A 237 4.56 13.92 -0.62
N MET A 238 5.39 12.90 -0.76
CA MET A 238 5.02 11.50 -0.57
C MET A 238 4.58 11.22 0.87
N LEU A 239 5.20 11.83 1.89
CA LEU A 239 4.77 11.68 3.27
C LEU A 239 3.32 12.16 3.47
N TYR A 240 2.94 13.30 2.88
CA TYR A 240 1.56 13.76 2.90
C TYR A 240 0.64 12.83 2.11
N LEU A 241 1.06 12.32 0.96
CA LEU A 241 0.27 11.37 0.17
C LEU A 241 0.03 10.05 0.91
N GLN A 242 1.05 9.49 1.57
CA GLN A 242 0.95 8.33 2.46
C GLN A 242 -0.02 8.57 3.61
N ALA A 243 -0.04 9.79 4.15
CA ALA A 243 -0.98 10.21 5.19
C ALA A 243 -2.41 10.33 4.66
N LEU A 244 -2.59 10.90 3.48
CA LEU A 244 -3.89 11.02 2.83
C LEU A 244 -4.48 9.62 2.53
N CYS A 245 -3.69 8.72 1.95
CA CYS A 245 -4.08 7.33 1.70
C CYS A 245 -4.24 6.52 3.00
N GLY A 246 -3.43 6.83 4.00
CA GLY A 246 -3.39 6.20 5.32
C GLY A 246 -4.42 6.71 6.32
N SER A 247 -5.21 7.73 5.96
CA SER A 247 -6.24 8.34 6.82
C SER A 247 -7.50 7.48 6.96
N ALA A 248 -7.34 6.14 6.97
CA ALA A 248 -8.42 5.15 6.96
C ALA A 248 -9.42 5.30 8.12
N LEU A 249 -9.02 5.96 9.20
CA LEU A 249 -9.96 6.36 10.25
C LEU A 249 -11.06 7.27 9.68
N ALA A 250 -10.75 8.21 8.78
CA ALA A 250 -11.65 9.20 8.12
C ALA A 250 -12.65 9.94 9.05
N ASP A 251 -12.58 9.61 10.33
CA ASP A 251 -13.30 10.04 11.49
C ASP A 251 -12.31 10.87 12.29
N GLU A 252 -12.67 12.14 12.39
CA GLU A 252 -11.86 13.15 13.04
C GLU A 252 -11.61 12.80 14.51
N LYS A 253 -12.56 12.14 15.19
CA LYS A 253 -12.41 11.79 16.60
C LYS A 253 -11.39 10.68 16.79
N ASP A 254 -11.41 9.67 15.93
CA ASP A 254 -10.42 8.59 16.00
C ASP A 254 -9.02 9.09 15.65
N ILE A 255 -8.88 9.93 14.62
CA ILE A 255 -7.59 10.57 14.28
C ILE A 255 -7.08 11.41 15.45
N MET A 256 -7.94 12.25 16.03
CA MET A 256 -7.58 13.06 17.19
C MET A 256 -7.22 12.22 18.41
N LYS A 257 -7.94 11.12 18.65
CA LYS A 257 -7.63 10.20 19.75
C LYS A 257 -6.23 9.59 19.57
N SER A 258 -5.92 9.07 18.38
CA SER A 258 -4.60 8.50 18.10
C SER A 258 -3.47 9.53 18.17
N ILE A 259 -3.71 10.76 17.69
CA ILE A 259 -2.75 11.87 17.85
C ILE A 259 -2.53 12.16 19.34
N TRP A 260 -3.60 12.23 20.15
CA TRP A 260 -3.47 12.48 21.59
C TRP A 260 -2.74 11.37 22.34
N GLU A 261 -3.03 10.11 22.02
CA GLU A 261 -2.32 8.96 22.60
C GLU A 261 -0.82 9.03 22.26
N ARG A 262 -0.48 9.37 21.01
CA ARG A 262 0.93 9.54 20.62
C ARG A 262 1.61 10.69 21.37
N ILE A 263 0.95 11.84 21.49
CA ILE A 263 1.49 12.98 22.22
C ILE A 263 1.72 12.62 23.69
N LYS A 264 0.77 11.92 24.34
CA LYS A 264 0.93 11.45 25.72
C LYS A 264 2.15 10.54 25.88
N GLY A 265 2.33 9.59 24.96
CA GLY A 265 3.51 8.71 24.97
C GLY A 265 4.83 9.48 24.95
N ILE A 266 4.93 10.50 24.09
CA ILE A 266 6.13 11.36 24.00
C ILE A 266 6.44 12.07 25.33
N PHE A 267 5.41 12.55 26.05
CA PHE A 267 5.60 13.21 27.33
C PHE A 267 5.98 12.23 28.44
N GLN A 268 5.37 11.05 28.47
CA GLN A 268 5.70 9.99 29.44
C GLN A 268 7.14 9.53 29.28
N GLU A 269 7.60 9.29 28.05
CA GLU A 269 9.00 8.92 27.76
C GLU A 269 9.98 9.98 28.29
N ARG A 270 9.68 11.27 28.12
CA ARG A 270 10.52 12.37 28.61
C ARG A 270 10.56 12.45 30.14
N GLU A 271 9.46 12.22 30.83
CA GLU A 271 9.42 12.19 32.29
C GLU A 271 10.28 11.05 32.83
N THR A 272 10.15 9.84 32.27
CA THR A 272 10.96 8.67 32.66
C THR A 272 12.45 8.90 32.44
N VAL A 273 12.85 9.49 31.31
CA VAL A 273 14.26 9.83 31.03
C VAL A 273 14.78 10.88 32.01
N LEU A 274 13.99 11.91 32.32
CA LEU A 274 14.36 12.95 33.28
C LEU A 274 14.48 12.41 34.72
N GLU A 275 13.63 11.44 35.10
CA GLU A 275 13.73 10.75 36.39
C GLU A 275 14.98 9.85 36.46
N ALA A 276 15.29 9.08 35.42
CA ALA A 276 16.51 8.29 35.35
C ALA A 276 17.78 9.15 35.47
N MET A 277 17.79 10.34 34.85
CA MET A 277 18.87 11.32 34.99
C MET A 277 18.98 11.91 36.41
N ARG A 278 17.85 12.14 37.09
CA ARG A 278 17.83 12.64 38.48
C ARG A 278 18.33 11.62 39.48
N GLU A 279 18.17 10.33 39.20
CA GLU A 279 18.62 9.22 40.05
C GLU A 279 20.10 8.84 39.84
N GLY A 280 20.83 9.54 38.96
CA GLY A 280 22.27 9.36 38.78
C GLY A 280 22.67 8.04 38.11
N ARG A 281 21.75 7.38 37.38
CA ARG A 281 22.08 6.25 36.51
C ARG A 281 22.84 6.77 35.28
N PRO A 282 23.95 6.12 34.85
CA PRO A 282 24.76 6.65 33.77
C PRO A 282 24.01 6.59 32.43
N ALA A 283 23.87 7.74 31.77
CA ALA A 283 23.38 7.82 30.40
C ALA A 283 24.43 7.23 29.45
N GLY A 284 24.35 5.93 29.17
CA GLY A 284 25.33 5.19 28.38
C GLY A 284 24.69 4.19 27.43
N GLY A 285 24.67 4.56 26.14
CA GLY A 285 24.85 3.67 24.99
C GLY A 285 23.99 2.41 24.86
N HIS A 286 23.12 2.40 23.85
CA HIS A 286 22.54 1.22 23.17
C HIS A 286 21.67 0.23 23.97
N GLU A 287 21.72 0.18 25.30
CA GLU A 287 20.91 -0.79 26.09
C GLU A 287 19.62 -0.20 26.68
N GLU A 288 19.53 1.11 26.97
CA GLU A 288 18.32 1.72 27.54
C GLU A 288 17.17 1.94 26.55
N MET A 289 17.41 1.79 25.24
CA MET A 289 16.33 1.79 24.24
C MET A 289 15.43 0.54 24.36
N LYS A 290 15.88 -0.53 25.05
CA LYS A 290 15.05 -1.70 25.39
C LYS A 290 14.08 -1.44 26.54
N VAL A 291 14.44 -0.58 27.51
CA VAL A 291 13.65 -0.38 28.74
C VAL A 291 12.35 0.41 28.49
N VAL A 292 12.26 1.13 27.37
CA VAL A 292 11.06 1.90 27.00
C VAL A 292 10.13 1.11 26.07
N GLU A 293 10.65 0.17 25.28
CA GLU A 293 9.80 -0.82 24.59
C GLU A 293 9.05 -1.72 25.60
N GLU A 294 9.67 -2.07 26.74
CA GLU A 294 9.05 -2.84 27.82
C GLU A 294 7.89 -2.12 28.53
N ASN A 295 7.79 -0.79 28.48
CA ASN A 295 6.70 -0.04 29.14
C ASN A 295 5.38 -0.03 28.33
N PHE A 296 5.40 -0.51 27.09
CA PHE A 296 4.17 -0.87 26.35
C PHE A 296 3.79 -2.36 26.50
N GLU A 297 4.59 -3.18 27.20
CA GLU A 297 4.31 -4.60 27.48
C GLU A 297 3.44 -4.84 28.71
N HIS A 298 2.81 -3.81 29.30
CA HIS A 298 1.78 -4.00 30.34
C HIS A 298 0.43 -4.46 29.77
N ALA A 299 0.48 -5.33 28.76
CA ALA A 299 -0.51 -6.36 28.47
C ALA A 299 0.17 -7.75 28.37
N GLY A 300 1.17 -8.01 29.23
CA GLY A 300 1.64 -9.33 29.63
C GLY A 300 2.06 -10.30 28.54
N ILE A 301 3.34 -10.27 28.14
CA ILE A 301 4.04 -11.44 27.59
C ILE A 301 5.47 -11.42 28.14
N ALA A 302 5.81 -12.40 28.97
CA ALA A 302 7.19 -12.64 29.39
C ALA A 302 7.95 -13.31 28.24
N SER A 303 9.21 -12.89 28.04
CA SER A 303 10.16 -13.54 27.15
C SER A 303 10.49 -14.94 27.66
N ASP A 304 9.91 -15.95 27.03
CA ASP A 304 10.49 -17.28 26.93
C ASP A 304 10.56 -17.59 25.44
N HIS A 305 11.68 -18.18 24.99
CA HIS A 305 11.71 -18.83 23.68
C HIS A 305 10.55 -19.84 23.64
N ASP A 306 9.47 -19.48 22.97
CA ASP A 306 8.28 -20.31 22.86
C ASP A 306 8.41 -21.23 21.63
N PRO A 307 8.60 -22.56 21.81
CA PRO A 307 8.65 -23.51 20.71
C PRO A 307 7.27 -23.71 20.02
N THR A 308 6.28 -22.85 20.31
CA THR A 308 4.91 -22.96 19.78
C THR A 308 4.54 -22.00 18.65
N SER A 309 5.49 -21.24 18.08
CA SER A 309 5.29 -20.64 16.74
C SER A 309 4.80 -21.74 15.78
N PRO A 310 3.55 -21.67 15.26
CA PRO A 310 3.04 -22.75 14.45
C PRO A 310 3.83 -22.79 13.15
N PRO A 311 4.19 -23.99 12.64
CA PRO A 311 4.72 -24.09 11.29
C PRO A 311 3.73 -23.47 10.32
N VAL A 312 4.28 -22.83 9.28
CA VAL A 312 3.58 -22.17 8.16
C VAL A 312 2.25 -22.82 7.77
N ASP A 313 2.27 -24.14 7.84
CA ASP A 313 1.29 -25.07 7.31
C ASP A 313 -0.09 -24.98 7.97
N LYS A 314 -0.23 -24.59 9.25
CA LYS A 314 -1.54 -24.64 9.93
C LYS A 314 -2.48 -23.48 9.58
N SER A 315 -1.98 -22.25 9.53
CA SER A 315 -2.77 -21.08 9.11
C SER A 315 -3.14 -21.19 7.62
N TYR A 316 -2.25 -21.78 6.83
CA TYR A 316 -2.50 -22.11 5.45
C TYR A 316 -3.55 -23.23 5.28
N GLN A 317 -3.51 -24.27 6.12
CA GLN A 317 -4.52 -25.33 6.11
C GLN A 317 -5.92 -24.77 6.34
N VAL A 318 -6.09 -23.79 7.22
CA VAL A 318 -7.40 -23.12 7.44
C VAL A 318 -7.91 -22.42 6.17
N LEU A 319 -7.02 -21.72 5.45
CA LEU A 319 -7.40 -21.04 4.20
C LEU A 319 -7.76 -22.05 3.10
N MET A 320 -7.02 -23.15 2.99
CA MET A 320 -7.33 -24.21 2.03
C MET A 320 -8.62 -24.94 2.39
N ASP A 321 -8.82 -25.27 3.66
CA ASP A 321 -10.07 -25.89 4.14
C ASP A 321 -11.28 -24.97 3.87
N LEU A 322 -11.13 -23.64 4.00
CA LEU A 322 -12.18 -22.66 3.66
C LEU A 322 -12.48 -22.60 2.15
N VAL A 323 -11.45 -22.69 1.30
CA VAL A 323 -11.63 -22.76 -0.16
C VAL A 323 -12.33 -24.05 -0.55
N ASP A 324 -11.86 -25.19 -0.02
CA ASP A 324 -12.41 -26.50 -0.30
C ASP A 324 -13.84 -26.64 0.25
N MET A 325 -14.14 -26.03 1.40
CA MET A 325 -15.49 -25.94 1.96
C MET A 325 -16.45 -25.21 1.02
N ASN A 326 -16.03 -24.09 0.43
CA ASN A 326 -16.84 -23.35 -0.54
C ASN A 326 -17.07 -24.18 -1.82
N ILE A 327 -16.05 -24.91 -2.30
CA ILE A 327 -16.18 -25.80 -3.46
C ILE A 327 -17.14 -26.95 -3.15
N CYS A 328 -17.00 -27.61 -2.00
CA CYS A 328 -17.89 -28.69 -1.57
C CYS A 328 -19.35 -28.23 -1.42
N ALA A 329 -19.57 -27.04 -0.85
CA ALA A 329 -20.91 -26.46 -0.72
C ALA A 329 -21.56 -26.19 -2.08
N LEU A 330 -20.79 -25.72 -3.08
CA LEU A 330 -21.26 -25.52 -4.44
C LEU A 330 -21.58 -26.84 -5.16
N ASP A 331 -20.84 -27.90 -4.85
CA ASP A 331 -21.04 -29.26 -5.38
C ASP A 331 -22.15 -30.05 -4.64
N GLY A 332 -22.76 -29.49 -3.59
CA GLY A 332 -23.75 -30.19 -2.76
C GLY A 332 -23.17 -31.32 -1.90
N LYS A 333 -21.86 -31.29 -1.62
CA LYS A 333 -21.15 -32.27 -0.79
C LYS A 333 -21.14 -31.83 0.68
N ASP A 334 -21.01 -32.80 1.59
CA ASP A 334 -20.91 -32.55 3.03
C ASP A 334 -19.63 -31.76 3.37
N THR A 335 -19.78 -30.74 4.21
CA THR A 335 -18.71 -29.84 4.65
C THR A 335 -18.38 -29.97 6.13
N PHE A 336 -19.03 -30.87 6.87
CA PHE A 336 -18.92 -30.95 8.34
C PHE A 336 -17.48 -31.23 8.83
N GLY A 337 -16.75 -32.11 8.15
CA GLY A 337 -15.34 -32.39 8.50
C GLY A 337 -14.42 -31.20 8.30
N LEU A 338 -14.65 -30.42 7.23
CA LEU A 338 -13.93 -29.17 6.97
C LEU A 338 -14.31 -28.10 8.01
N ASP A 339 -15.59 -27.95 8.34
CA ASP A 339 -16.07 -27.03 9.40
C ASP A 339 -15.39 -27.30 10.75
N GLN A 340 -15.29 -28.59 11.15
CA GLN A 340 -14.61 -28.96 12.39
C GLN A 340 -13.11 -28.70 12.35
N SER A 341 -12.43 -29.04 11.25
CA SER A 341 -10.99 -28.74 11.05
C SER A 341 -10.72 -27.24 11.13
N ILE A 342 -11.55 -26.45 10.45
CA ILE A 342 -11.49 -24.99 10.42
C ILE A 342 -11.67 -24.42 11.83
N ARG A 343 -12.72 -24.82 12.55
CA ARG A 343 -13.00 -24.34 13.92
C ARG A 343 -11.90 -24.70 14.92
N ALA A 344 -11.37 -25.93 14.83
CA ALA A 344 -10.31 -26.40 15.72
C ALA A 344 -8.98 -25.64 15.51
N ASN A 345 -8.66 -25.32 14.26
CA ASN A 345 -7.45 -24.55 13.94
C ASN A 345 -7.62 -23.02 14.10
N LEU A 346 -8.86 -22.50 14.02
CA LEU A 346 -9.17 -21.07 14.08
C LEU A 346 -9.15 -20.47 15.50
N ASN A 347 -9.61 -21.19 16.53
CA ASN A 347 -10.08 -20.53 17.75
C ASN A 347 -8.98 -19.86 18.60
N ASP A 348 -7.80 -20.47 18.77
CA ASP A 348 -6.78 -19.90 19.68
C ASP A 348 -5.66 -19.15 18.93
N LYS A 349 -5.25 -19.66 17.76
CA LYS A 349 -4.04 -19.19 17.07
C LYS A 349 -4.30 -18.04 16.11
N LEU A 350 -5.42 -18.09 15.39
CA LEU A 350 -5.78 -17.01 14.48
C LEU A 350 -6.21 -15.76 15.26
N GLN A 351 -6.76 -15.95 16.46
CA GLN A 351 -7.03 -14.87 17.39
C GLN A 351 -5.72 -14.24 17.88
N LYS A 352 -4.74 -15.04 18.31
CA LYS A 352 -3.39 -14.56 18.62
C LYS A 352 -2.77 -13.76 17.46
N TRP A 353 -2.77 -14.29 16.23
CA TRP A 353 -2.28 -13.54 15.05
C TRP A 353 -3.06 -12.25 14.77
N ARG A 354 -4.39 -12.23 14.98
CA ARG A 354 -5.20 -11.01 14.86
C ARG A 354 -4.82 -9.97 15.91
N ASP A 355 -4.44 -10.43 17.10
CA ASP A 355 -4.03 -9.59 18.22
C ASP A 355 -2.59 -9.09 18.06
N ASP A 356 -1.70 -9.93 17.55
CA ASP A 356 -0.29 -9.62 17.32
C ASP A 356 -0.11 -8.71 16.09
N TYR A 357 -0.95 -8.82 15.07
CA TYR A 357 -0.84 -8.05 13.83
C TYR A 357 -2.02 -7.07 13.67
N ARG A 358 -2.31 -6.24 14.67
CA ARG A 358 -3.41 -5.26 14.58
C ARG A 358 -3.07 -4.11 13.64
N THR A 359 -4.10 -3.48 13.08
CA THR A 359 -3.95 -2.32 12.18
C THR A 359 -3.39 -1.10 12.91
N PHE A 360 -3.78 -0.91 14.18
CA PHE A 360 -3.37 0.19 15.02
C PHE A 360 -2.59 -0.38 16.22
N GLN A 361 -1.26 -0.36 16.11
CA GLN A 361 -0.34 -0.75 17.18
C GLN A 361 1.02 -0.06 16.97
N ALA A 362 1.98 -0.30 17.86
CA ALA A 362 3.35 0.15 17.69
C ALA A 362 4.00 -0.46 16.42
N SER A 363 5.16 0.07 16.02
CA SER A 363 5.87 -0.47 14.87
C SER A 363 6.26 -1.93 15.10
N TYR A 364 6.21 -2.74 14.06
CA TYR A 364 6.52 -4.16 14.15
C TYR A 364 8.01 -4.38 14.43
N SER A 365 8.33 -5.38 15.24
CA SER A 365 9.71 -5.85 15.43
C SER A 365 10.24 -6.52 14.16
N ALA A 366 11.56 -6.69 14.07
CA ALA A 366 12.19 -7.39 12.95
C ALA A 366 11.67 -8.83 12.78
N GLU A 367 11.38 -9.51 13.89
CA GLU A 367 10.80 -10.86 13.90
C GLU A 367 9.39 -10.85 13.32
N MET A 368 8.51 -9.95 13.79
CA MET A 368 7.15 -9.81 13.27
C MET A 368 7.13 -9.46 11.77
N ILE A 369 8.08 -8.63 11.32
CA ILE A 369 8.23 -8.30 9.90
C ILE A 369 8.55 -9.57 9.10
N THR A 370 9.53 -10.34 9.58
CA THR A 370 9.97 -11.59 8.94
C THR A 370 8.83 -12.61 8.87
N ASP A 371 8.16 -12.87 9.99
CA ASP A 371 7.04 -13.80 10.10
C ASP A 371 5.89 -13.44 9.15
N LEU A 372 5.50 -12.17 9.13
CA LEU A 372 4.41 -11.71 8.27
C LEU A 372 4.77 -11.80 6.79
N MET A 373 6.02 -11.50 6.42
CA MET A 373 6.47 -11.67 5.05
C MET A 373 6.47 -13.13 4.63
N GLU A 374 6.88 -14.05 5.50
CA GLU A 374 6.85 -15.48 5.22
C GLU A 374 5.41 -15.97 5.00
N VAL A 375 4.46 -15.58 5.86
CA VAL A 375 3.05 -15.96 5.71
C VAL A 375 2.45 -15.36 4.43
N ALA A 376 2.71 -14.09 4.15
CA ALA A 376 2.23 -13.42 2.94
C ALA A 376 2.83 -14.04 1.66
N GLY A 377 4.10 -14.46 1.73
CA GLY A 377 4.77 -15.18 0.65
C GLY A 377 4.12 -16.53 0.42
N LYS A 378 3.94 -17.37 1.45
CA LYS A 378 3.32 -18.69 1.30
C LYS A 378 1.94 -18.64 0.65
N ASN A 379 1.16 -17.58 0.87
CA ASN A 379 -0.09 -17.40 0.13
C ASN A 379 0.11 -17.39 -1.40
N ILE A 380 1.16 -16.77 -1.91
CA ILE A 380 1.53 -16.78 -3.34
C ILE A 380 2.07 -18.14 -3.75
N THR A 381 3.05 -18.70 -3.04
CA THR A 381 3.65 -20.01 -3.36
C THR A 381 2.58 -21.08 -3.51
N ASN A 382 1.64 -21.10 -2.56
CA ASN A 382 0.61 -22.11 -2.47
C ASN A 382 -0.51 -21.95 -3.50
N ASN A 383 -0.74 -20.72 -3.98
CA ASN A 383 -1.74 -20.44 -5.01
C ASN A 383 -1.12 -20.27 -6.41
N LYS A 384 0.21 -20.45 -6.57
CA LYS A 384 0.92 -20.25 -7.84
C LYS A 384 0.26 -20.95 -9.03
N ASN A 385 -0.10 -22.24 -8.86
CA ASN A 385 -0.72 -23.01 -9.94
C ASN A 385 -2.11 -22.47 -10.30
N LYS A 386 -2.92 -22.10 -9.30
CA LYS A 386 -4.23 -21.47 -9.50
C LYS A 386 -4.10 -20.13 -10.23
N LEU A 387 -3.11 -19.31 -9.85
CA LEU A 387 -2.82 -18.04 -10.55
C LEU A 387 -2.46 -18.28 -12.01
N LEU A 388 -1.61 -19.26 -12.31
CA LEU A 388 -1.25 -19.63 -13.69
C LEU A 388 -2.45 -20.13 -14.49
N GLU A 389 -3.33 -20.93 -13.87
CA GLU A 389 -4.57 -21.41 -14.48
C GLU A 389 -5.51 -20.25 -14.84
N GLU A 390 -5.71 -19.30 -13.93
CA GLU A 390 -6.52 -18.11 -14.20
C GLU A 390 -5.93 -17.23 -15.32
N ILE A 391 -4.61 -17.04 -15.33
CA ILE A 391 -3.94 -16.31 -16.41
C ILE A 391 -4.19 -17.01 -17.76
N ARG A 392 -4.04 -18.34 -17.83
CA ARG A 392 -4.34 -19.12 -19.04
C ARG A 392 -5.81 -18.99 -19.44
N ALA A 393 -6.73 -19.02 -18.48
CA ALA A 393 -8.16 -18.88 -18.74
C ALA A 393 -8.50 -17.50 -19.33
N VAL A 394 -7.89 -16.42 -18.83
CA VAL A 394 -8.09 -15.06 -19.38
C VAL A 394 -7.51 -14.94 -20.79
N VAL A 395 -6.30 -15.48 -21.03
CA VAL A 395 -5.71 -15.55 -22.38
C VAL A 395 -6.65 -16.30 -23.34
N GLY A 396 -7.17 -17.45 -22.92
CA GLY A 396 -8.15 -18.24 -23.69
C GLY A 396 -9.43 -17.46 -24.00
N LYS A 397 -10.00 -16.76 -23.01
CA LYS A 397 -11.18 -15.89 -23.21
C LYS A 397 -10.92 -14.79 -24.24
N LYS A 398 -9.75 -14.14 -24.20
CA LYS A 398 -9.36 -13.12 -25.19
C LYS A 398 -9.20 -13.71 -26.60
N ARG A 399 -8.64 -14.92 -26.72
CA ARG A 399 -8.55 -15.66 -27.97
C ARG A 399 -9.94 -15.93 -28.56
N THR A 400 -10.86 -16.48 -27.77
CA THR A 400 -12.22 -16.81 -28.25
C THR A 400 -13.00 -15.55 -28.67
N ARG A 401 -12.91 -14.46 -27.89
CA ARG A 401 -13.53 -13.18 -28.28
C ARG A 401 -13.04 -12.67 -29.63
N ARG A 402 -11.74 -12.87 -29.95
CA ARG A 402 -11.18 -12.50 -31.25
C ARG A 402 -11.82 -13.26 -32.41
N PHE A 403 -12.07 -14.56 -32.24
CA PHE A 403 -12.72 -15.37 -33.29
C PHE A 403 -14.20 -15.04 -33.48
N MET A 404 -14.85 -14.40 -32.50
CA MET A 404 -16.24 -13.95 -32.60
C MET A 404 -16.41 -12.55 -33.20
N ILE A 405 -15.36 -11.75 -33.30
CA ILE A 405 -15.41 -10.42 -33.92
C ILE A 405 -15.06 -10.58 -35.41
N ASN A 406 -16.04 -10.34 -36.28
CA ASN A 406 -15.89 -10.44 -37.73
C ASN A 406 -14.84 -9.40 -38.21
N PRO A 407 -13.85 -9.76 -39.05
CA PRO A 407 -12.85 -8.80 -39.53
C PRO A 407 -13.41 -7.59 -40.28
N ASN A 408 -14.69 -7.64 -40.69
CA ASN A 408 -15.40 -6.59 -41.41
C ASN A 408 -16.12 -5.57 -40.52
N ASP A 409 -16.12 -5.72 -39.19
CA ASP A 409 -16.78 -4.78 -38.25
C ASP A 409 -15.84 -3.68 -37.73
N LYS A 410 -15.03 -3.08 -38.61
CA LYS A 410 -14.18 -1.91 -38.28
C LYS A 410 -14.59 -0.66 -39.02
#